data_AF-A0A9D5SW98-F1
#
_entry.id   AF-A0A9D5SW98-F1
#
_cell.length_a   1.000
_cell.length_b   1.000
_cell.length_c   1.000
_cell.angle_alpha   90.00
_cell.angle_beta   90.00
_cell.angle_gamma   90.00
#
_symmetry.space_group_name_H-M   'P 1'
#
loop_
_entity.id
_entity.type
_entity.pdbx_description
1 polymer ?
#
loop_
_entity_poly.entity_id
_entity_poly.type
_entity_poly.pdbx_seq_one_letter_code
_entity_poly.pdbx_strand_id
1 'polypeptide(L)' 'GCAGGQGLYAPGQGFFPEYTSGYFLTGENTQMIVSRGLGNSLFPQRLLNRPELVVVELERV' A
#
# COMPACT_ATOMS: atom_id res chain seq x y z
N GLY A 1 -3.75 -1.96 9.85
CA GLY A 1 -4.47 -1.40 8.70
C GLY A 1 -4.79 0.06 8.96
N CYS A 2 -3.92 0.96 8.52
CA CYS A 2 -4.21 2.40 8.56
C CYS A 2 -5.20 2.73 7.45
N ALA A 3 -6.29 3.42 7.79
CA ALA A 3 -7.45 3.64 6.96
C ALA A 3 -7.17 4.59 5.79
N GLY A 4 -6.67 4.06 4.68
CA GLY A 4 -6.52 4.77 3.41
C GLY A 4 -7.20 4.01 2.29
N GLY A 5 -8.43 4.41 1.93
CA GLY A 5 -9.17 4.02 0.71
C GLY A 5 -9.24 2.52 0.39
N GLN A 6 -10.44 1.92 0.42
CA GLN A 6 -10.60 0.52 0.02
C GLN A 6 -10.26 0.35 -1.47
N GLY A 7 -9.15 -0.33 -1.75
CA GLY A 7 -8.86 -0.84 -3.09
C GLY A 7 -9.91 -1.88 -3.47
N LEU A 8 -10.37 -1.86 -4.73
CA LEU A 8 -11.36 -2.83 -5.20
C LEU A 8 -10.71 -4.10 -5.73
N TYR A 9 -9.50 -4.01 -6.29
CA TYR A 9 -8.79 -5.13 -6.89
C TYR A 9 -7.27 -4.92 -6.78
N ALA A 10 -6.53 -5.99 -6.51
CA ALA A 10 -5.07 -6.02 -6.68
C ALA A 10 -4.61 -7.33 -7.36
N PRO A 11 -3.69 -7.26 -8.35
CA PRO A 11 -3.07 -8.45 -8.91
C PRO A 11 -2.48 -9.33 -7.80
N GLY A 12 -2.78 -10.64 -7.83
CA GLY A 12 -2.33 -11.60 -6.82
C GLY A 12 -3.19 -11.69 -5.55
N GLN A 13 -4.08 -10.72 -5.29
CA GLN A 13 -5.02 -10.77 -4.15
C GLN A 13 -6.49 -10.89 -4.59
N GLY A 14 -6.84 -10.46 -5.80
CA GLY A 14 -8.22 -10.46 -6.28
C GLY A 14 -9.01 -9.24 -5.80
N PHE A 15 -10.31 -9.41 -5.60
CA PHE A 15 -11.21 -8.34 -5.16
C PHE A 15 -11.10 -8.10 -3.64
N PHE A 16 -11.36 -6.86 -3.21
CA PHE A 16 -11.26 -6.42 -1.81
C PHE A 16 -9.92 -6.83 -1.15
N PRO A 17 -8.78 -6.45 -1.75
CA PRO A 17 -7.46 -6.82 -1.26
C PRO A 17 -7.24 -6.44 0.21
N GLU A 18 -6.55 -7.32 0.93
CA GLU A 18 -6.11 -7.09 2.31
C GLU A 18 -5.07 -5.96 2.37
N TYR A 19 -4.15 -5.94 1.40
CA TYR A 19 -3.08 -4.96 1.30
C TYR A 19 -3.42 -3.90 0.24
N THR A 20 -3.75 -2.70 0.71
CA THR A 20 -4.21 -1.57 -0.13
C THR A 20 -3.27 -0.36 -0.02
N SER A 21 -3.05 0.15 1.19
CA SER A 21 -2.06 1.20 1.48
C SER A 21 -1.69 1.21 2.96
N GLY A 22 -0.53 1.79 3.27
CA GLY A 22 -0.08 2.03 4.65
C GLY A 22 0.78 0.92 5.24
N TYR A 23 0.82 0.88 6.57
CA TYR A 23 1.71 0.00 7.34
C TYR A 23 1.04 -1.29 7.79
N PHE A 24 1.79 -2.39 7.69
CA PHE A 24 1.40 -3.73 8.07
C PHE A 24 2.55 -4.41 8.84
N LEU A 25 2.18 -5.17 9.87
CA LEU A 25 3.07 -6.12 10.51
C LEU A 25 2.84 -7.49 9.87
N THR A 26 3.91 -8.12 9.40
CA THR A 26 3.88 -9.47 8.84
C THR A 26 4.75 -10.39 9.69
N GLY A 27 4.15 -11.41 10.30
CA GLY A 27 4.81 -12.22 11.32
C GLY A 27 5.19 -11.39 12.55
N GLU A 28 6.21 -11.85 13.30
CA GLU A 28 6.61 -11.20 14.56
C GLU A 28 7.51 -9.97 14.36
N ASN A 29 8.36 -9.99 13.33
CA ASN A 29 9.47 -9.02 13.19
C ASN A 29 9.56 -8.35 11.80
N THR A 30 8.57 -8.52 10.92
CA THR A 30 8.60 -7.86 9.60
C THR A 30 7.61 -6.71 9.54
N GLN A 31 8.12 -5.55 9.13
CA GLN A 31 7.36 -4.34 8.90
C GLN A 31 7.24 -4.11 7.40
N MET A 32 6.02 -3.98 6.89
CA MET A 32 5.74 -3.76 5.48
C MET A 32 5.00 -2.44 5.27
N ILE A 33 5.48 -1.64 4.33
CA ILE A 33 4.78 -0.44 3.85
C ILE A 33 4.28 -0.67 2.43
N VAL A 34 2.98 -0.53 2.23
CA VAL A 34 2.34 -0.54 0.91
C VAL A 34 2.15 0.90 0.47
N SER A 35 3.03 1.38 -0.42
CA SER A 35 2.94 2.72 -1.00
C SER A 35 2.03 2.73 -2.23
N ARG A 36 1.26 3.79 -2.38
CA ARG A 36 0.49 4.07 -3.60
C ARG A 36 1.34 4.66 -4.73
N GLY A 37 2.58 5.05 -4.46
CA GLY A 37 3.50 5.63 -5.44
C GLY A 37 3.13 7.05 -5.88
N LEU A 38 4.02 7.66 -6.68
CA LEU A 38 3.94 9.07 -7.09
C LEU A 38 3.31 9.30 -8.47
N GLY A 39 3.30 8.27 -9.32
CA GLY A 39 2.84 8.37 -10.70
C GLY A 39 1.37 8.01 -10.87
N ASN A 40 0.78 8.44 -11.98
CA ASN A 40 -0.46 7.86 -12.50
C ASN A 40 -0.11 6.53 -13.21
N SER A 41 -0.87 5.48 -12.92
CA SER A 41 -0.55 4.09 -13.29
C SER A 41 -0.62 3.79 -14.79
N LEU A 42 0.13 2.77 -15.25
CA LEU A 42 0.01 2.11 -16.55
C LEU A 42 -1.29 1.26 -16.68
N PHE A 43 -1.82 0.79 -15.55
CA PHE A 43 -3.14 0.14 -15.47
C PHE A 43 -4.25 1.20 -15.62
N PRO A 44 -5.27 0.96 -16.48
CA PRO A 44 -6.16 2.02 -16.97
C PRO A 44 -7.10 2.62 -15.92
N GLN A 45 -7.28 1.99 -14.75
CA GLN A 45 -8.18 2.51 -13.71
C GLN A 45 -7.51 2.58 -12.32
N ARG A 46 -7.13 3.80 -11.91
CA ARG A 46 -6.85 4.18 -10.51
C ARG A 46 -7.81 5.30 -10.13
N LEU A 47 -8.93 4.95 -9.50
CA LEU A 47 -9.89 5.94 -9.00
C LEU A 47 -9.44 6.41 -7.61
N LEU A 48 -9.40 7.72 -7.40
CA LEU A 48 -9.12 8.37 -6.09
C LEU A 48 -7.74 8.01 -5.46
N ASN A 49 -6.79 7.57 -6.27
CA ASN A 49 -5.47 7.21 -5.78
C ASN A 49 -4.52 8.43 -5.83
N ARG A 50 -4.54 9.27 -4.79
CA ARG A 50 -3.68 10.45 -4.67
C ARG A 50 -2.19 10.03 -4.61
N PRO A 51 -1.28 10.79 -5.25
CA PRO A 51 0.16 10.55 -5.12
C PRO A 51 0.58 10.46 -3.66
N GLU A 52 1.50 9.54 -3.37
CA GLU A 52 1.97 9.27 -2.02
C GLU A 52 3.49 9.14 -2.00
N LEU A 53 4.14 9.98 -1.18
CA LEU A 53 5.55 9.88 -0.85
C LEU A 53 5.68 9.22 0.53
N VAL A 54 6.40 8.11 0.59
CA VAL A 54 6.69 7.39 1.84
C VAL A 54 8.15 7.61 2.19
N VAL A 55 8.41 7.93 3.46
CA VAL A 55 9.76 7.98 4.06
C VAL A 55 9.85 6.87 5.10
N VAL A 56 10.89 6.06 5.03
CA VAL A 56 11.20 5.00 6.00
C VAL A 56 12.58 5.26 6.56
N GLU A 57 12.67 5.30 7.88
CA GLU A 57 13.93 5.37 8.61
C GLU A 57 14.21 4.00 9.23
N LEU A 58 15.44 3.51 9.07
CA LEU A 58 15.86 2.22 9.61
C LEU A 58 16.86 2.49 10.73
N GLU A 59 16.51 2.06 11.94
CA GLU A 59 17.36 2.16 13.11
C GLU A 59 17.88 0.79 13.52
N ARG A 60 19.13 0.74 14.00
CA ARG A 60 19.66 -0.44 14.66
C ARG A 60 19.43 -0.28 16.17
N VAL A 61 18.63 -1.18 16.73
CA VAL A 61 18.45 -1.30 18.18
C VAL A 61 19.67 -1.98 18.81
#